data_AF-A0AB36M3D3-F1
#
_entry.id   AF-A0AB36M3D3-F1
#
_cell.length_a   1.000
_cell.length_b   1.000
_cell.length_c   1.000
_cell.angle_alpha   90.00
_cell.angle_beta   90.00
_cell.angle_gamma   90.00
#
_symmetry.space_group_name_H-M   'P 1'
#
loop_
_entity.id
_entity.type
_entity.pdbx_description
1 polymer ?
#
loop_
_entity_poly.entity_id
_entity_poly.type
_entity_poly.pdbx_seq_one_letter_code
_entity_poly.pdbx_strand_id
1 'polypeptide(L)'
;MEIGTKEFSFTILNINPQKNLLPLTININGLSFGTLDSPTYMPSFIGDLKALVQGPFHKNYNLTIENFLENLCVNQELIEHYRLTLEETFDDFSKIGVRNQESIFFLFKLHKNPFFIYPNLTEEIIYAEHVPINSVESALSELIKYVATLP
;
A
#
# COMPACT_ATOMS: atom_id res chain seq x y z
N MET A 1 15.04 -5.83 -5.59
CA MET A 1 15.40 -4.41 -5.73
C MET A 1 14.48 -3.60 -4.84
N GLU A 2 14.92 -2.47 -4.29
CA GLU A 2 14.09 -1.60 -3.47
C GLU A 2 14.01 -0.20 -4.11
N ILE A 3 12.82 0.40 -4.11
CA ILE A 3 12.52 1.73 -4.65
C ILE A 3 11.78 2.54 -3.58
N GLY A 4 12.28 3.72 -3.21
CA GLY A 4 11.66 4.59 -2.21
C GLY A 4 12.57 4.94 -1.02
N THR A 5 11.96 5.27 0.12
CA THR A 5 12.65 5.69 1.35
C THR A 5 12.52 4.64 2.45
N LYS A 6 13.12 4.90 3.60
CA LYS A 6 13.02 4.01 4.78
C LYS A 6 11.58 3.87 5.29
N GLU A 7 10.81 4.96 5.24
CA GLU A 7 9.43 5.01 5.72
C GLU A 7 8.47 4.33 4.75
N PHE A 8 8.70 4.49 3.44
CA PHE A 8 7.86 3.93 2.41
C PHE A 8 8.67 3.50 1.18
N SER A 9 8.63 2.21 0.85
CA SER A 9 9.32 1.67 -0.33
C SER A 9 8.54 0.54 -0.99
N PHE A 10 8.95 0.17 -2.19
CA PHE A 10 8.54 -1.06 -2.86
C PHE A 10 9.72 -2.02 -2.92
N THR A 11 9.52 -3.27 -2.49
CA THR A 11 10.44 -4.35 -2.85
C THR A 11 9.94 -5.03 -4.11
N ILE A 12 10.79 -5.12 -5.13
CA ILE A 12 10.45 -5.69 -6.44
C ILE A 12 11.36 -6.89 -6.72
N LEU A 13 10.76 -8.00 -7.12
CA LEU A 13 11.48 -9.17 -7.61
C LEU A 13 11.79 -8.98 -9.10
N ASN A 14 13.02 -8.62 -9.42
CA ASN A 14 13.45 -8.34 -10.80
C ASN A 14 13.94 -9.62 -11.51
N ILE A 15 13.04 -10.58 -11.70
CA ILE A 15 13.31 -11.81 -12.46
C ILE A 15 12.36 -11.84 -13.65
N ASN A 16 12.91 -11.79 -14.87
CA ASN A 16 12.13 -11.71 -16.12
C ASN A 16 11.05 -10.62 -16.10
N PRO A 17 11.42 -9.35 -15.85
CA PRO A 17 10.46 -8.29 -15.59
C PRO A 17 9.56 -8.06 -16.81
N GLN A 18 8.25 -7.95 -16.57
CA GLN A 18 7.27 -7.56 -17.56
C GLN A 18 6.69 -6.22 -17.18
N LYS A 19 6.62 -5.27 -18.11
CA LYS A 19 6.15 -3.91 -17.85
C LYS A 19 4.81 -3.84 -17.11
N ASN A 20 3.86 -4.71 -17.43
CA ASN A 20 2.53 -4.67 -16.84
C ASN A 20 2.35 -5.60 -15.64
N LEU A 21 3.30 -6.49 -15.36
CA LEU A 21 3.17 -7.55 -14.37
C LEU A 21 4.47 -7.67 -13.59
N LEU A 22 4.45 -7.19 -12.34
CA LEU A 22 5.62 -7.18 -11.47
C LEU A 22 5.30 -7.73 -10.09
N PRO A 23 6.02 -8.77 -9.62
CA PRO A 23 5.94 -9.18 -8.24
C PRO A 23 6.57 -8.13 -7.35
N LEU A 24 5.78 -7.58 -6.44
CA LEU A 24 6.21 -6.54 -5.52
C LEU A 24 5.49 -6.58 -4.17
N THR A 25 6.16 -6.07 -3.15
CA THR A 25 5.56 -5.73 -1.86
C THR A 25 5.62 -4.23 -1.63
N ILE A 26 4.68 -3.70 -0.83
CA ILE A 26 4.76 -2.36 -0.24
C ILE A 26 5.39 -2.50 1.14
N ASN A 27 6.41 -1.70 1.43
CA ASN A 27 6.99 -1.61 2.75
C ASN A 27 6.62 -0.28 3.39
N ILE A 28 6.10 -0.33 4.62
CA ILE A 28 5.69 0.85 5.39
C ILE A 28 6.30 0.71 6.79
N ASN A 29 7.19 1.63 7.16
CA ASN A 29 7.88 1.66 8.45
C ASN A 29 8.50 0.31 8.88
N GLY A 30 8.98 -0.49 7.91
CA GLY A 30 9.61 -1.79 8.15
C GLY A 30 8.66 -3.00 8.14
N LEU A 31 7.36 -2.79 7.98
CA LEU A 31 6.38 -3.85 7.71
C LEU A 31 6.20 -4.01 6.20
N SER A 32 6.10 -5.25 5.72
CA SER A 32 5.93 -5.58 4.30
C SER A 32 4.55 -6.17 4.03
N PHE A 33 3.83 -5.60 3.07
CA PHE A 33 2.49 -5.99 2.65
C PHE A 33 2.49 -6.44 1.18
N GLY A 34 1.68 -7.45 0.85
CA GLY A 34 1.69 -8.10 -0.46
C GLY A 34 2.74 -9.23 -0.55
N THR A 35 2.90 -9.80 -1.74
CA THR A 35 3.78 -10.96 -1.97
C THR A 35 4.69 -10.78 -3.19
N LEU A 36 5.84 -11.46 -3.18
CA LEU A 36 6.73 -11.59 -4.35
C LEU A 36 6.48 -12.88 -5.14
N ASP A 37 5.58 -13.75 -4.66
CA ASP A 37 5.33 -15.06 -5.27
C ASP A 37 4.47 -14.99 -6.54
N SER A 38 3.76 -13.88 -6.74
CA SER A 38 2.86 -13.65 -7.87
C SER A 38 3.02 -12.20 -8.38
N PRO A 39 2.88 -11.96 -9.70
CA PRO A 39 2.94 -10.60 -10.23
C PRO A 39 1.69 -9.79 -9.92
N THR A 40 1.89 -8.50 -9.65
CA THR A 40 0.84 -7.49 -9.50
C THR A 40 0.63 -6.78 -10.85
N TYR A 41 -0.62 -6.47 -11.21
CA TYR A 41 -0.92 -5.72 -12.43
C TYR A 41 -0.62 -4.22 -12.27
N MET A 42 0.50 -3.78 -12.86
CA MET A 42 1.09 -2.46 -12.63
C MET A 42 0.20 -1.26 -13.02
N PRO A 43 -0.52 -1.27 -14.16
CA PRO A 43 -1.34 -0.12 -14.54
C PRO A 43 -2.40 0.24 -13.49
N SER A 44 -3.08 -0.76 -12.94
CA SER A 44 -4.14 -0.56 -11.96
C SER A 44 -3.56 -0.28 -10.56
N PHE A 45 -2.53 -1.02 -10.15
CA PHE A 45 -1.78 -0.75 -8.91
C PHE A 45 -1.27 0.70 -8.82
N ILE A 46 -0.64 1.20 -9.89
CA ILE A 46 -0.17 2.58 -9.99
C ILE A 46 -1.35 3.55 -9.99
N GLY A 47 -2.46 3.20 -10.65
CA GLY A 47 -3.69 3.99 -10.68
C GLY A 47 -4.26 4.22 -9.28
N ASP A 48 -4.36 3.17 -8.48
CA ASP A 48 -4.83 3.22 -7.09
C ASP A 48 -3.96 4.12 -6.21
N LEU A 49 -2.64 3.97 -6.28
CA LEU A 49 -1.73 4.82 -5.50
C LEU A 49 -1.75 6.29 -5.96
N LYS A 50 -1.92 6.55 -7.27
CA LYS A 50 -2.15 7.91 -7.76
C LYS A 50 -3.45 8.49 -7.22
N ALA A 51 -4.53 7.70 -7.21
CA ALA A 51 -5.82 8.12 -6.68
C ALA A 51 -5.73 8.42 -5.17
N LEU A 52 -4.96 7.64 -4.41
CA LEU A 52 -4.67 7.92 -3.01
C LEU A 52 -3.97 9.27 -2.82
N VAL A 53 -2.87 9.49 -3.55
CA VAL A 53 -2.03 10.69 -3.42
C VAL A 53 -2.71 11.96 -3.93
N GLN A 54 -3.49 11.87 -5.03
CA GLN A 54 -3.97 13.04 -5.77
C GLN A 54 -5.49 13.18 -5.73
N GLY A 55 -6.22 12.07 -5.62
CA GLY A 55 -7.68 12.03 -5.70
C GLY A 55 -8.36 12.72 -4.52
N PRO A 56 -9.54 13.32 -4.73
CA PRO A 56 -10.33 13.95 -3.67
C PRO A 56 -10.97 12.91 -2.74
N PHE A 57 -11.25 11.70 -3.24
CA PHE A 57 -11.92 10.66 -2.46
C PHE A 57 -11.10 10.23 -1.24
N HIS A 58 -9.77 10.14 -1.36
CA HIS A 58 -8.89 9.71 -0.26
C HIS A 58 -8.44 10.86 0.65
N LYS A 59 -8.96 12.07 0.45
CA LYS A 59 -8.49 13.27 1.13
C LYS A 59 -9.37 13.59 2.35
N ASN A 60 -8.76 13.67 3.53
CA ASN A 60 -9.43 14.08 4.75
C ASN A 60 -8.49 14.97 5.60
N TYR A 61 -8.82 16.26 5.71
CA TYR A 61 -8.00 17.23 6.47
C TYR A 61 -8.17 17.14 7.99
N ASN A 62 -9.23 16.50 8.47
CA ASN A 62 -9.49 16.38 9.90
C ASN A 62 -8.74 15.20 10.52
N LEU A 63 -8.14 14.35 9.69
CA LEU A 63 -7.37 13.20 10.12
C LEU A 63 -5.96 13.63 10.54
N THR A 64 -5.52 13.18 11.71
CA THR A 64 -4.20 13.45 12.29
C THR A 64 -3.54 12.14 12.70
N ILE A 65 -2.24 12.20 13.03
CA ILE A 65 -1.47 11.05 13.52
C ILE A 65 -2.05 10.50 14.83
N GLU A 66 -2.69 11.34 15.62
CA GLU A 66 -3.28 10.97 16.90
C GLU A 66 -4.65 10.29 16.74
N ASN A 67 -5.42 10.66 15.71
CA ASN A 67 -6.82 10.26 15.60
C ASN A 67 -7.13 9.28 14.46
N PHE A 68 -6.18 9.00 13.55
CA PHE A 68 -6.51 8.24 12.33
C PHE A 68 -7.01 6.83 12.64
N LEU A 69 -6.40 6.13 13.60
CA LEU A 69 -6.77 4.76 13.91
C LEU A 69 -8.23 4.66 14.40
N GLU A 70 -8.61 5.48 15.39
CA GLU A 70 -9.97 5.50 15.93
C GLU A 70 -11.03 5.96 14.91
N ASN A 71 -10.66 6.78 13.93
CA ASN A 71 -11.58 7.27 12.91
C ASN A 71 -11.72 6.31 11.72
N LEU A 72 -10.70 5.48 11.44
CA LEU A 72 -10.68 4.55 10.32
C LEU A 72 -10.95 3.10 10.73
N CYS A 73 -10.92 2.80 12.02
CA CYS A 73 -11.24 1.50 12.59
C CYS A 73 -12.24 1.65 13.74
N VAL A 74 -13.40 1.00 13.61
CA VAL A 74 -14.46 0.98 14.61
C VAL A 74 -14.74 -0.46 14.97
N ASN A 75 -14.74 -0.78 16.28
CA ASN A 75 -14.96 -2.14 16.78
C ASN A 75 -14.04 -3.20 16.14
N GLN A 76 -12.75 -2.86 15.95
CA GLN A 76 -11.75 -3.74 15.30
C GLN A 76 -12.06 -4.06 13.83
N GLU A 77 -12.91 -3.26 13.19
CA GLU A 77 -13.21 -3.36 11.77
C GLU A 77 -12.88 -2.07 11.03
N LEU A 78 -12.31 -2.22 9.84
CA LEU A 78 -11.99 -1.12 8.96
C LEU A 78 -13.29 -0.55 8.37
N ILE A 79 -13.43 0.77 8.39
CA ILE A 79 -14.60 1.45 7.80
C ILE A 79 -14.73 1.16 6.29
N GLU A 80 -15.91 1.37 5.72
CA GLU A 80 -16.16 1.08 4.29
C GLU A 80 -15.59 2.14 3.34
N HIS A 81 -15.22 3.31 3.84
CA HIS A 81 -14.68 4.39 3.03
C HIS A 81 -13.18 4.23 2.79
N TYR A 82 -12.67 4.87 1.72
CA TYR A 82 -11.23 4.98 1.44
C TYR A 82 -10.50 3.66 1.19
N ARG A 83 -11.23 2.63 0.74
CA ARG A 83 -10.67 1.33 0.38
C ARG A 83 -9.62 1.46 -0.74
N LEU A 84 -8.57 0.65 -0.65
CA LEU A 84 -7.62 0.43 -1.74
C LEU A 84 -7.81 -0.96 -2.32
N THR A 85 -7.66 -1.11 -3.64
CA THR A 85 -7.69 -2.43 -4.29
C THR A 85 -6.29 -3.02 -4.30
N LEU A 86 -5.31 -2.27 -4.84
CA LEU A 86 -3.91 -2.69 -5.01
C LEU A 86 -3.70 -4.00 -5.78
N GLU A 87 -4.74 -4.52 -6.45
CA GLU A 87 -4.77 -5.77 -7.20
C GLU A 87 -4.60 -7.06 -6.38
N GLU A 88 -4.73 -8.19 -7.10
CA GLU A 88 -4.90 -9.55 -6.60
C GLU A 88 -3.87 -9.99 -5.55
N THR A 89 -2.62 -9.56 -5.66
CA THR A 89 -1.54 -9.92 -4.71
C THR A 89 -1.70 -9.30 -3.32
N PHE A 90 -2.67 -8.40 -3.17
CA PHE A 90 -3.04 -7.76 -1.92
C PHE A 90 -4.43 -8.19 -1.43
N ASP A 91 -5.14 -9.09 -2.12
CA ASP A 91 -6.53 -9.44 -1.79
C ASP A 91 -6.71 -10.17 -0.46
N ASP A 92 -5.64 -10.78 0.06
CA ASP A 92 -5.59 -11.34 1.43
C ASP A 92 -5.75 -10.26 2.53
N PHE A 93 -5.79 -8.98 2.16
CA PHE A 93 -5.94 -7.87 3.08
C PHE A 93 -7.22 -7.08 2.84
N SER A 94 -7.85 -6.65 3.92
CA SER A 94 -8.68 -5.43 3.91
C SER A 94 -7.77 -4.22 4.06
N LYS A 95 -7.98 -3.20 3.21
CA LYS A 95 -7.01 -2.12 3.01
C LYS A 95 -7.71 -0.77 2.96
N ILE A 96 -7.19 0.21 3.70
CA ILE A 96 -7.60 1.62 3.65
C ILE A 96 -6.36 2.48 3.43
N GLY A 97 -6.51 3.50 2.58
CA GLY A 97 -5.54 4.58 2.43
C GLY A 97 -6.24 5.93 2.48
N VAL A 98 -5.82 6.80 3.40
CA VAL A 98 -6.35 8.16 3.55
C VAL A 98 -5.18 9.11 3.66
N ARG A 99 -5.34 10.34 3.20
CA ARG A 99 -4.30 11.37 3.35
C ARG A 99 -4.85 12.68 3.89
N ASN A 100 -3.99 13.41 4.59
CA ASN A 100 -4.18 14.82 4.86
C ASN A 100 -3.20 15.64 4.00
N GLN A 101 -2.78 16.83 4.46
CA GLN A 101 -1.83 17.69 3.73
C GLN A 101 -0.37 17.20 3.83
N GLU A 102 -0.04 16.46 4.88
CA GLU A 102 1.35 16.15 5.25
C GLU A 102 1.64 14.65 5.20
N SER A 103 0.65 13.83 5.54
CA SER A 103 0.79 12.38 5.75
C SER A 103 -0.24 11.57 4.99
N ILE A 104 0.14 10.33 4.68
CA ILE A 104 -0.74 9.26 4.26
C ILE A 104 -0.84 8.24 5.39
N PHE A 105 -2.05 7.81 5.69
CA PHE A 105 -2.42 6.85 6.71
C PHE A 105 -2.90 5.57 6.03
N PHE A 106 -2.30 4.46 6.40
CA PHE A 106 -2.56 3.14 5.86
C PHE A 106 -3.07 2.23 6.97
N LEU A 107 -4.18 1.54 6.72
CA LEU A 107 -4.63 0.44 7.55
C LEU A 107 -4.72 -0.82 6.71
N PHE A 108 -4.03 -1.87 7.15
CA PHE A 108 -4.06 -3.20 6.56
C PHE A 108 -4.51 -4.21 7.62
N LYS A 109 -5.51 -5.04 7.29
CA LYS A 109 -5.94 -6.18 8.09
C LYS A 109 -5.76 -7.44 7.28
N LEU A 110 -4.84 -8.31 7.68
CA LEU A 110 -4.64 -9.62 7.06
C LEU A 110 -5.82 -10.53 7.43
N HIS A 111 -6.46 -11.16 6.45
CA HIS A 111 -7.58 -12.07 6.67
C HIS A 111 -7.12 -13.40 7.26
N LYS A 112 -8.04 -14.14 7.88
CA LYS A 112 -7.82 -15.54 8.23
C LYS A 112 -7.60 -16.42 7.01
N ASN A 113 -6.69 -17.38 7.13
CA ASN A 113 -6.33 -18.32 6.06
C ASN A 113 -5.98 -17.61 4.74
N PRO A 114 -4.98 -16.71 4.74
CA PRO A 114 -4.58 -16.03 3.52
C PRO A 114 -4.09 -17.02 2.46
N PHE A 115 -4.24 -16.65 1.19
CA PHE A 115 -3.73 -17.44 0.08
C PHE A 115 -2.19 -17.48 0.08
N PHE A 116 -1.54 -16.36 0.40
CA PHE A 116 -0.08 -16.27 0.49
C PHE A 116 0.44 -16.33 1.94
N ILE A 117 1.75 -16.55 2.09
CA ILE A 117 2.42 -16.60 3.39
C ILE A 117 3.05 -15.24 3.70
N TYR A 118 2.77 -14.72 4.90
CA TYR A 118 3.28 -13.44 5.38
C TYR A 118 4.07 -13.62 6.69
N PRO A 119 5.40 -13.84 6.65
CA PRO A 119 6.18 -14.30 7.81
C PRO A 119 6.15 -13.38 9.04
N ASN A 120 5.96 -12.09 8.83
CA ASN A 120 6.01 -11.07 9.89
C ASN A 120 4.64 -10.44 10.19
N LEU A 121 3.57 -10.97 9.59
CA LEU A 121 2.21 -10.49 9.80
C LEU A 121 1.39 -11.59 10.46
N THR A 122 0.43 -11.18 11.28
CA THR A 122 -0.48 -12.04 12.00
C THR A 122 -1.88 -11.77 11.51
N GLU A 123 -2.63 -12.84 11.27
CA GLU A 123 -4.04 -12.78 10.83
C GLU A 123 -4.90 -11.98 11.81
N GLU A 124 -5.90 -11.29 11.28
CA GLU A 124 -6.89 -10.48 11.99
C GLU A 124 -6.33 -9.31 12.82
N ILE A 125 -5.02 -9.04 12.74
CA ILE A 125 -4.42 -7.84 13.30
C ILE A 125 -4.55 -6.69 12.30
N ILE A 126 -4.94 -5.52 12.81
CA ILE A 126 -4.91 -4.26 12.07
C ILE A 126 -3.53 -3.62 12.26
N TYR A 127 -2.81 -3.51 11.15
CA TYR A 127 -1.58 -2.73 11.04
C TYR A 127 -1.95 -1.32 10.59
N ALA A 128 -1.69 -0.34 11.45
CA ALA A 128 -2.06 1.04 11.24
C ALA A 128 -0.79 1.90 11.23
N GLU A 129 -0.41 2.38 10.05
CA GLU A 129 0.83 3.09 9.82
C GLU A 129 0.58 4.44 9.17
N HIS A 130 1.49 5.39 9.38
CA HIS A 130 1.47 6.66 8.69
C HIS A 130 2.87 7.02 8.20
N VAL A 131 2.91 7.71 7.07
CA VAL A 131 4.15 8.15 6.42
C VAL A 131 3.97 9.54 5.81
N PRO A 132 5.04 10.34 5.66
CA PRO A 132 4.97 11.59 4.92
C PRO A 132 4.48 11.38 3.48
N ILE A 133 3.61 12.26 2.98
CA ILE A 133 3.06 12.16 1.62
C ILE A 133 4.16 12.14 0.56
N ASN A 134 5.20 12.94 0.76
CA ASN A 134 6.34 13.04 -0.17
C ASN A 134 7.10 11.71 -0.31
N SER A 135 7.14 10.87 0.73
CA SER A 135 7.79 9.55 0.66
C SER A 135 7.06 8.63 -0.31
N VAL A 136 5.73 8.62 -0.27
CA VAL A 136 4.89 7.85 -1.20
C VAL A 136 4.97 8.41 -2.62
N GLU A 137 4.92 9.75 -2.76
CA GLU A 137 5.05 10.42 -4.07
C GLU A 137 6.38 10.10 -4.76
N SER A 138 7.49 10.16 -4.01
CA SER A 138 8.82 9.85 -4.54
C SER A 138 8.92 8.40 -4.96
N ALA A 139 8.53 7.47 -4.08
CA ALA A 139 8.57 6.04 -4.39
C ALA A 139 7.70 5.70 -5.61
N LEU A 140 6.49 6.27 -5.69
CA LEU A 140 5.57 6.05 -6.82
C LEU A 140 6.13 6.62 -8.12
N SER A 141 6.72 7.81 -8.08
CA SER A 141 7.38 8.42 -9.24
C SER A 141 8.54 7.56 -9.76
N GLU A 142 9.35 7.03 -8.85
CA GLU A 142 10.46 6.13 -9.20
C GLU A 142 9.95 4.79 -9.73
N LEU A 143 8.91 4.21 -9.14
CA LEU A 143 8.28 2.98 -9.63
C LEU A 143 7.76 3.17 -11.07
N ILE A 144 7.07 4.27 -11.34
CA ILE A 144 6.57 4.59 -12.69
C ILE A 144 7.72 4.70 -13.69
N LYS A 145 8.80 5.38 -13.33
CA LYS A 145 10.00 5.49 -14.18
C LYS A 145 10.60 4.11 -14.44
N TYR A 146 10.77 3.29 -13.40
CA TYR A 146 11.30 1.94 -13.53
C TYR A 146 10.44 1.07 -14.45
N VAL A 147 9.12 1.02 -14.23
CA VAL A 147 8.16 0.30 -15.06
C VAL A 147 8.26 0.73 -16.52
N ALA A 148 8.46 2.02 -16.80
CA ALA A 148 8.62 2.54 -18.16
C ALA A 148 9.90 2.06 -18.87
N THR A 149 10.93 1.61 -18.14
CA THR A 149 12.16 1.03 -18.71
C THR A 149 12.08 -0.45 -19.04
N LEU A 150 11.03 -1.12 -18.57
CA LEU A 150 10.86 -2.56 -18.74
C LEU A 150 10.38 -2.91 -20.15
N PRO A 151 10.76 -4.10 -20.65
CA PRO A 151 10.34 -4.59 -21.96
C PRO A 151 8.82 -4.83 -22.03
#